data_AF-A0A3B3ZYY2-F1
#
_entry.id   AF-A0A3B3ZYY2-F1
#
_cell.length_a   1.000
_cell.length_b   1.000
_cell.length_c   1.000
_cell.angle_alpha   90.00
_cell.angle_beta   90.00
_cell.angle_gamma   90.00
#
_symmetry.space_group_name_H-M   'P 1'
#
loop_
_entity.id
_entity.type
_entity.pdbx_description
1 polymer ?
#
loop_
_entity_poly.entity_id
_entity_poly.type
_entity_poly.pdbx_seq_one_letter_code
_entity_poly.pdbx_strand_id
1 'polypeptide(L)'
;MASAQPGVHALKLQPPSVSHTLSTGSNFIRWDEDVSTVTPVTLRVDPHGFYLHWTDQNKDTELLDLTLVKDVRTGRSTKTAKEAKLRELLDAGNLVGRLENRMLTVVTASDLVNVSQLIFIASQEEEAKVWSEELFALCSNLLSLNLNRDRSLLKA
;
A
#
# COMPACT_ATOMS: atom_id res chain seq x y z
N MET A 1 18.60 40.36 -28.04
CA MET A 1 18.55 40.11 -26.59
C MET A 1 17.62 38.91 -26.37
N ALA A 2 18.16 37.78 -25.92
CA ALA A 2 17.33 36.61 -25.60
C ALA A 2 16.82 36.76 -24.17
N SER A 3 15.51 36.94 -24.00
CA SER A 3 14.86 36.93 -22.69
C SER A 3 14.76 35.48 -22.21
N ALA A 4 15.68 35.05 -21.35
CA ALA A 4 15.47 33.82 -20.57
C ALA A 4 14.44 34.13 -19.48
N GLN A 5 13.25 33.51 -19.54
CA GLN A 5 12.31 33.54 -18.41
C GLN A 5 12.83 32.61 -17.30
N PRO A 6 13.19 33.12 -16.11
CA PRO A 6 13.57 32.26 -15.00
C PRO A 6 12.28 31.63 -14.42
N GLY A 7 12.18 30.30 -14.44
CA GLY A 7 11.21 29.59 -13.58
C GLY A 7 9.99 28.92 -14.24
N VAL A 8 9.97 28.68 -15.55
CA VAL A 8 8.79 28.09 -16.23
C VAL A 8 8.56 26.58 -15.92
N HIS A 9 9.44 25.96 -15.12
CA HIS A 9 9.30 24.54 -14.72
C HIS A 9 9.37 24.32 -13.20
N ALA A 10 8.89 25.25 -12.38
CA ALA A 10 8.62 24.91 -10.99
C ALA A 10 7.49 23.86 -10.93
N LEU A 11 7.83 22.59 -10.68
CA LEU A 11 6.86 21.51 -10.55
C LEU A 11 5.92 21.85 -9.39
N LYS A 12 4.66 22.19 -9.71
CA LYS A 12 3.67 22.52 -8.68
C LYS A 12 3.19 21.23 -8.04
N LEU A 13 3.49 21.07 -6.74
CA LEU A 13 2.99 19.95 -5.95
C LEU A 13 1.47 19.89 -6.02
N GLN A 14 0.94 18.68 -6.23
CA GLN A 14 -0.50 18.42 -6.24
C GLN A 14 -0.91 17.83 -4.90
N PRO A 15 -2.05 18.27 -4.33
CA PRO A 15 -2.61 17.62 -3.16
C PRO A 15 -2.80 16.12 -3.41
N PRO A 16 -2.62 15.27 -2.38
CA PRO A 16 -2.93 13.86 -2.50
C PRO A 16 -4.39 13.68 -2.87
N SER A 17 -4.66 12.81 -3.84
CA SER A 17 -6.01 12.40 -4.24
C SER A 17 -6.10 10.90 -4.14
N VAL A 18 -7.04 10.40 -3.35
CA VAL A 18 -7.31 8.97 -3.24
C VAL A 18 -8.09 8.54 -4.47
N SER A 19 -7.60 7.51 -5.17
CA SER A 19 -8.28 6.99 -6.36
C SER A 19 -9.63 6.33 -5.99
N HIS A 20 -10.48 6.13 -6.99
CA HIS A 20 -11.73 5.40 -6.79
C HIS A 20 -11.48 3.95 -6.37
N THR A 21 -10.43 3.33 -6.90
CA THR A 21 -10.00 1.97 -6.55
C THR A 21 -9.63 1.86 -5.08
N LEU A 22 -8.74 2.74 -4.60
CA LEU A 22 -8.27 2.70 -3.21
C LEU A 22 -9.38 3.04 -2.20
N SER A 23 -10.28 3.96 -2.54
CA SER A 23 -11.39 4.37 -1.66
C SER A 23 -12.52 3.34 -1.60
N THR A 24 -12.89 2.73 -2.72
CA THR A 24 -13.92 1.66 -2.76
C THR A 24 -13.40 0.39 -2.08
N GLY A 25 -12.11 0.12 -2.27
CA GLY A 25 -11.42 -1.02 -1.72
C GLY A 25 -11.49 -2.26 -2.61
N SER A 26 -10.61 -3.19 -2.28
CA SER A 26 -10.40 -4.45 -3.00
C SER A 26 -10.26 -5.59 -2.01
N ASN A 27 -10.59 -6.81 -2.45
CA ASN A 27 -10.42 -8.00 -1.63
C ASN A 27 -9.00 -8.54 -1.79
N PHE A 28 -8.36 -8.78 -0.65
CA PHE A 28 -7.02 -9.34 -0.57
C PHE A 28 -7.01 -10.50 0.43
N ILE A 29 -5.96 -11.31 0.37
CA ILE A 29 -5.60 -12.21 1.45
C ILE A 29 -4.41 -11.59 2.17
N ARG A 30 -4.54 -11.23 3.44
CA ARG A 30 -3.41 -10.84 4.27
C ARG A 30 -2.65 -12.09 4.67
N TRP A 31 -1.33 -12.07 4.53
CA TRP A 31 -0.45 -13.09 5.08
C TRP A 31 0.27 -12.54 6.31
N ASP A 32 0.10 -13.25 7.43
CA ASP A 32 0.89 -13.03 8.63
C ASP A 32 2.00 -14.10 8.68
N GLU A 33 3.25 -13.65 8.57
CA GLU A 33 4.41 -14.54 8.51
C GLU A 33 4.73 -15.15 9.89
N ASP A 34 4.50 -14.41 10.96
CA ASP A 34 4.91 -14.77 12.33
C ASP A 34 4.06 -15.91 12.87
N VAL A 35 2.74 -15.82 12.69
CA VAL A 35 1.80 -16.90 13.05
C VAL A 35 1.49 -17.83 11.88
N SER A 36 1.97 -17.51 10.68
CA SER A 36 1.78 -18.30 9.46
C SER A 36 0.32 -18.55 9.12
N THR A 37 -0.49 -17.50 9.18
CA THR A 37 -1.92 -17.52 8.86
C THR A 37 -2.21 -16.66 7.65
N VAL A 38 -3.26 -17.02 6.91
CA VAL A 38 -3.80 -16.23 5.81
C VAL A 38 -5.23 -15.83 6.14
N THR A 39 -5.55 -14.55 5.99
CA THR A 39 -6.86 -14.01 6.35
C THR A 39 -7.42 -13.21 5.18
N PRO A 40 -8.61 -13.57 4.66
CA PRO A 40 -9.29 -12.73 3.68
C PRO A 40 -9.70 -11.39 4.30
N VAL A 41 -9.36 -10.30 3.64
CA VAL A 41 -9.63 -8.93 4.11
C VAL A 41 -10.12 -8.04 2.96
N THR A 42 -10.88 -7.01 3.28
CA THR A 42 -11.13 -5.89 2.36
C THR A 42 -10.18 -4.76 2.70
N LEU A 43 -9.27 -4.44 1.78
CA LEU A 43 -8.26 -3.39 1.91
C LEU A 43 -8.79 -2.07 1.34
N ARG A 44 -8.59 -0.95 2.04
CA ARG A 44 -9.10 0.39 1.70
C ARG A 44 -8.16 1.50 2.16
N VAL A 45 -8.23 2.63 1.47
CA VAL A 45 -7.65 3.90 1.93
C VAL A 45 -8.79 4.84 2.29
N ASP A 46 -8.67 5.55 3.41
CA ASP A 46 -9.69 6.52 3.80
C ASP A 46 -9.76 7.70 2.80
N PRO A 47 -10.88 8.43 2.68
CA PRO A 47 -11.04 9.50 1.70
C PRO A 47 -10.01 10.63 1.77
N HIS A 48 -9.36 10.83 2.93
CA HIS A 48 -8.34 11.86 3.12
C HIS A 48 -6.91 11.36 2.80
N GLY A 49 -6.71 10.05 2.61
CA GLY A 49 -5.41 9.47 2.32
C GLY A 49 -4.46 9.50 3.52
N PHE A 50 -4.98 9.29 4.72
CA PHE A 50 -4.22 9.23 5.96
C PHE A 50 -3.89 7.79 6.38
N TYR A 51 -4.81 6.86 6.14
CA TYR A 51 -4.78 5.50 6.65
C TYR A 51 -5.07 4.48 5.55
N LEU A 52 -4.20 3.49 5.45
CA LEU A 52 -4.56 2.19 4.89
C LEU A 52 -5.25 1.40 5.99
N HIS A 53 -6.40 0.80 5.72
CA HIS A 53 -7.10 -0.05 6.67
C HIS A 53 -7.59 -1.31 5.98
N TRP A 54 -7.69 -2.38 6.75
CA TRP A 54 -8.26 -3.62 6.27
C TRP A 54 -9.19 -4.22 7.31
N THR A 55 -10.30 -4.75 6.84
CA THR A 55 -11.32 -5.37 7.69
C THR A 55 -11.45 -6.84 7.32
N ASP A 56 -11.39 -7.71 8.33
CA ASP A 56 -11.56 -9.16 8.15
C ASP A 56 -13.05 -9.58 8.13
N GLN A 57 -13.29 -10.89 8.07
CA GLN A 57 -14.64 -11.45 8.08
C GLN A 57 -15.37 -11.27 9.42
N ASN A 58 -14.63 -11.11 10.52
CA ASN A 58 -15.17 -10.89 11.87
C ASN A 58 -15.51 -9.41 12.14
N LYS A 59 -15.27 -8.53 11.17
CA LYS A 59 -15.41 -7.06 11.28
C LYS A 59 -14.32 -6.41 12.12
N ASP A 60 -13.24 -7.13 12.41
CA ASP A 60 -12.07 -6.56 13.04
C ASP A 60 -11.32 -5.72 12.01
N THR A 61 -11.10 -4.46 12.34
CA THR A 61 -10.42 -3.49 11.47
C THR A 61 -9.10 -3.09 12.07
N GLU A 62 -8.05 -3.23 11.28
CA GLU A 62 -6.73 -2.70 11.60
C GLU A 62 -6.41 -1.55 10.66
N LEU A 63 -5.50 -0.69 11.11
CA LEU A 63 -5.14 0.55 10.43
C LEU A 63 -3.62 0.75 10.44
N LEU A 64 -3.13 1.31 9.35
CA LEU A 64 -1.76 1.70 9.13
C LEU A 64 -1.73 3.17 8.71
N ASP A 65 -1.00 3.97 9.47
CA ASP A 65 -0.67 5.35 9.10
C ASP A 65 0.21 5.37 7.85
N LEU A 66 -0.29 5.98 6.77
CA LEU A 66 0.42 6.06 5.48
C LEU A 66 1.74 6.83 5.56
N THR A 67 1.95 7.67 6.58
CA THR A 67 3.23 8.38 6.78
C THR A 67 4.36 7.46 7.26
N LEU A 68 4.01 6.27 7.76
CA LEU A 68 4.98 5.23 8.14
C LEU A 68 5.40 4.36 6.96
N VAL A 69 4.68 4.40 5.84
CA VAL A 69 5.00 3.61 4.65
C VAL A 69 6.24 4.22 3.98
N LYS A 70 7.26 3.38 3.76
CA LYS A 70 8.50 3.75 3.08
C LYS A 70 8.55 3.27 1.64
N ASP A 71 7.86 2.17 1.35
CA ASP A 71 7.83 1.57 0.03
C ASP A 71 6.59 0.69 -0.13
N VAL A 72 6.12 0.53 -1.37
CA VAL A 72 5.04 -0.41 -1.72
C VAL A 72 5.46 -1.13 -2.99
N ARG A 73 5.54 -2.46 -2.92
CA ARG A 73 6.15 -3.30 -3.96
C ARG A 73 5.17 -4.35 -4.46
N THR A 74 5.36 -4.75 -5.72
CA THR A 74 4.74 -5.92 -6.34
C THR A 74 5.73 -6.69 -7.22
N GLY A 75 5.38 -7.91 -7.63
CA GLY A 75 6.13 -8.71 -8.60
C GLY A 75 7.46 -9.25 -8.05
N ARG A 76 8.52 -9.22 -8.85
CA ARG A 76 9.81 -9.85 -8.48
C ARG A 76 10.46 -9.24 -7.22
N SER A 77 10.02 -8.04 -6.83
CA SER A 77 10.53 -7.30 -5.67
C SER A 77 9.92 -7.75 -4.33
N THR A 78 8.90 -8.61 -4.35
CA THR A 78 8.17 -9.10 -3.15
C THR A 78 8.57 -10.50 -2.73
N LYS A 79 9.66 -11.06 -3.30
CA LYS A 79 10.13 -12.41 -2.96
C LYS A 79 10.43 -12.54 -1.46
N THR A 80 9.57 -13.26 -0.76
CA THR A 80 9.81 -13.73 0.60
C THR A 80 10.46 -15.11 0.61
N ALA A 81 11.43 -15.32 1.51
CA ALA A 81 12.12 -16.61 1.67
C ALA A 81 11.17 -17.79 2.02
N LYS A 82 9.94 -17.49 2.47
CA LYS A 82 8.95 -18.47 2.95
C LYS A 82 7.77 -18.70 1.99
N GLU A 83 7.93 -18.40 0.70
CA GLU A 83 6.87 -18.52 -0.32
C GLU A 83 6.25 -19.93 -0.41
N ALA A 84 7.04 -21.00 -0.19
CA ALA A 84 6.55 -22.37 -0.24
C ALA A 84 5.40 -22.61 0.77
N LYS A 85 5.55 -22.10 2.00
CA LYS A 85 4.54 -22.21 3.05
C LYS A 85 3.26 -21.45 2.70
N LEU A 86 3.41 -20.27 2.12
CA LEU A 86 2.27 -19.48 1.66
C LEU A 86 1.50 -20.21 0.54
N ARG A 87 2.20 -20.86 -0.39
CA ARG A 87 1.56 -21.65 -1.45
C ARG A 87 0.78 -22.85 -0.92
N GLU A 88 1.26 -23.50 0.14
CA GLU A 88 0.53 -24.56 0.83
C GLU A 88 -0.74 -24.02 1.49
N LEU A 89 -0.66 -22.87 2.17
CA LEU A 89 -1.79 -22.24 2.85
C LEU A 89 -2.88 -21.71 1.89
N LEU A 90 -2.49 -21.29 0.69
CA LEU A 90 -3.41 -20.77 -0.32
C LEU A 90 -4.07 -21.84 -1.19
N ASP A 91 -3.83 -23.12 -0.91
CA ASP A 91 -4.36 -24.27 -1.64
C ASP A 91 -4.16 -24.10 -3.16
N ALA A 92 -2.90 -24.28 -3.60
CA ALA A 92 -2.33 -23.89 -4.90
C ALA A 92 -3.09 -24.28 -6.19
N GLY A 93 -4.20 -25.02 -6.11
CA GLY A 93 -5.01 -25.50 -7.23
C GLY A 93 -5.77 -24.42 -8.01
N ASN A 94 -6.05 -23.24 -7.44
CA ASN A 94 -6.84 -22.17 -8.09
C ASN A 94 -6.05 -20.89 -8.39
N LEU A 95 -4.76 -20.87 -8.09
CA LEU A 95 -3.91 -19.70 -8.28
C LEU A 95 -3.37 -19.67 -9.72
N VAL A 96 -4.03 -18.91 -10.59
CA VAL A 96 -3.55 -18.65 -11.95
C VAL A 96 -2.38 -17.67 -11.90
N GLY A 97 -1.28 -18.02 -12.59
CA GLY A 97 -0.10 -17.17 -12.68
C GLY A 97 0.85 -17.28 -11.49
N ARG A 98 1.89 -16.44 -11.52
CA ARG A 98 2.94 -16.39 -10.50
C ARG A 98 2.43 -15.70 -9.24
N LEU A 99 2.60 -16.34 -8.08
CA LEU A 99 2.12 -15.78 -6.81
C LEU A 99 2.79 -14.43 -6.52
N GLU A 100 4.08 -14.29 -6.81
CA GLU A 100 4.84 -13.06 -6.59
C GLU A 100 4.25 -11.84 -7.33
N ASN A 101 3.63 -12.07 -8.48
CA ASN A 101 3.00 -11.01 -9.27
C ASN A 101 1.69 -10.48 -8.66
N ARG A 102 1.09 -11.24 -7.74
CA ARG A 102 -0.13 -10.85 -7.03
C ARG A 102 0.15 -10.39 -5.60
N MET A 103 1.39 -10.53 -5.14
CA MET A 103 1.77 -10.02 -3.83
C MET A 103 1.95 -8.50 -3.88
N LEU A 104 1.31 -7.81 -2.95
CA LEU A 104 1.51 -6.42 -2.59
C LEU A 104 2.22 -6.39 -1.24
N THR A 105 3.47 -5.94 -1.21
CA THR A 105 4.26 -5.78 0.02
C THR A 105 4.32 -4.31 0.39
N VAL A 106 3.68 -3.94 1.50
CA VAL A 106 3.75 -2.61 2.09
C VAL A 106 4.87 -2.60 3.12
N VAL A 107 5.92 -1.84 2.84
CA VAL A 107 7.08 -1.69 3.74
C VAL A 107 6.86 -0.48 4.62
N THR A 108 6.87 -0.70 5.93
CA THR A 108 6.69 0.34 6.93
C THR A 108 7.97 0.52 7.73
N ALA A 109 8.19 1.73 8.26
CA ALA A 109 9.29 1.94 9.19
C ALA A 109 8.97 3.08 10.16
N SER A 110 9.16 2.82 11.45
CA SER A 110 9.07 3.84 12.50
C SER A 110 10.32 4.72 12.56
N ASP A 111 11.46 4.18 12.15
CA ASP A 111 12.74 4.88 11.97
C ASP A 111 13.59 4.23 10.86
N LEU A 112 14.87 4.56 10.77
CA LEU A 112 15.77 4.06 9.72
C LEU A 112 16.17 2.57 9.91
N VAL A 113 15.90 1.98 11.07
CA VAL A 113 16.35 0.64 11.45
C VAL A 113 15.16 -0.31 11.62
N ASN A 114 14.09 0.19 12.25
CA ASN A 114 12.89 -0.59 12.56
C ASN A 114 11.96 -0.63 11.35
N VAL A 115 12.24 -1.58 10.44
CA VAL A 115 11.47 -1.83 9.21
C VAL A 115 10.59 -3.06 9.39
N SER A 116 9.34 -2.98 8.94
CA SER A 116 8.39 -4.09 8.94
C SER A 116 7.71 -4.21 7.58
N GLN A 117 7.06 -5.35 7.33
CA GLN A 117 6.37 -5.63 6.08
C GLN A 117 4.96 -6.14 6.36
N LEU A 118 3.99 -5.63 5.61
CA LEU A 118 2.66 -6.20 5.50
C LEU A 118 2.51 -6.78 4.10
N ILE A 119 2.03 -8.01 4.01
CA ILE A 119 1.91 -8.71 2.73
C ILE A 119 0.44 -9.01 2.47
N PHE A 120 -0.05 -8.54 1.34
CA PHE A 120 -1.39 -8.78 0.84
C PHE A 120 -1.29 -9.50 -0.51
N ILE A 121 -2.15 -10.48 -0.74
CA ILE A 121 -2.22 -11.22 -2.00
C ILE A 121 -3.52 -10.82 -2.70
N ALA A 122 -3.38 -10.17 -3.86
CA ALA A 122 -4.50 -9.80 -4.73
C ALA A 122 -5.07 -11.02 -5.44
N SER A 123 -6.30 -10.88 -5.94
CA SER A 123 -6.89 -11.91 -6.79
C SER A 123 -6.18 -11.98 -8.16
N GLN A 124 -5.81 -10.81 -8.70
CA GLN A 124 -5.20 -10.63 -10.02
C GLN A 124 -3.90 -9.80 -9.96
N GLU A 125 -3.02 -9.99 -10.93
CA GLU A 125 -1.73 -9.27 -11.00
C GLU A 125 -1.92 -7.77 -11.25
N GLU A 126 -2.89 -7.43 -12.10
CA GLU A 126 -3.24 -6.05 -12.46
C GLU A 126 -3.70 -5.27 -11.24
N GLU A 127 -4.47 -5.90 -10.36
CA GLU A 127 -4.93 -5.30 -9.11
C GLU A 127 -3.75 -4.99 -8.17
N ALA A 128 -2.81 -5.93 -8.00
CA ALA A 128 -1.61 -5.69 -7.19
C ALA A 128 -0.76 -4.54 -7.76
N LYS A 129 -0.67 -4.39 -9.09
CA LYS A 129 0.06 -3.28 -9.73
C LYS A 129 -0.59 -1.92 -9.47
N VAL A 130 -1.90 -1.81 -9.72
CA VAL A 130 -2.65 -0.56 -9.49
C VAL A 130 -2.53 -0.15 -8.03
N TRP A 131 -2.74 -1.08 -7.10
CA TRP A 131 -2.58 -0.82 -5.67
C TRP A 131 -1.17 -0.39 -5.31
N SER A 132 -0.13 -1.05 -5.85
CA SER A 132 1.26 -0.69 -5.59
C SER A 132 1.58 0.74 -6.04
N GLU A 133 1.18 1.11 -7.25
CA GLU A 133 1.49 2.41 -7.84
C GLU A 133 0.72 3.55 -7.14
N GLU A 134 -0.59 3.39 -6.97
CA GLU A 134 -1.44 4.44 -6.40
C GLU A 134 -1.18 4.64 -4.90
N LEU A 135 -0.98 3.55 -4.15
CA LEU A 135 -0.68 3.63 -2.73
C LEU A 135 0.69 4.29 -2.51
N PHE A 136 1.71 3.90 -3.28
CA PHE A 136 3.03 4.53 -3.17
C PHE A 136 2.99 6.02 -3.54
N ALA A 137 2.23 6.40 -4.57
CA ALA A 137 2.05 7.80 -4.94
C ALA A 137 1.42 8.63 -3.80
N LEU A 138 0.48 8.06 -3.04
CA LEU A 138 -0.08 8.72 -1.86
C LEU A 138 0.94 8.85 -0.72
N CYS A 139 1.67 7.77 -0.41
CA CYS A 139 2.62 7.73 0.70
C CYS A 139 3.85 8.63 0.46
N SER A 140 4.28 8.76 -0.80
CA SER A 140 5.41 9.59 -1.22
C SER A 140 5.02 11.04 -1.52
N ASN A 141 3.75 11.41 -1.39
CA ASN A 141 3.29 12.78 -1.64
C ASN A 141 3.84 13.75 -0.57
N LEU A 142 4.62 14.73 -1.01
CA LEU A 142 5.25 15.70 -0.10
C LEU A 142 4.24 16.53 0.70
N LEU A 143 3.05 16.81 0.16
CA LEU A 143 2.00 17.54 0.89
C LEU A 143 1.32 16.66 1.94
N SER A 144 1.22 15.34 1.71
CA SER A 144 0.79 14.37 2.73
C SER A 144 1.76 14.29 3.91
N LEU A 145 3.06 14.46 3.64
CA LEU A 145 4.11 14.45 4.68
C LEU A 145 4.26 15.79 5.42
N ASN A 146 3.70 16.87 4.87
CA ASN A 146 3.78 18.22 5.43
C ASN A 146 2.38 18.79 5.71
N LEU A 147 1.57 18.05 6.46
CA LEU A 147 0.23 18.49 6.85
C LEU A 147 0.28 19.77 7.70
N ASN A 148 -0.63 20.69 7.43
CA ASN A 148 -0.85 21.82 8.33
C ASN A 148 -1.54 21.37 9.63
N ARG A 149 -1.68 22.29 10.59
CA ARG A 149 -2.28 21.98 11.90
C ARG A 149 -3.69 21.39 11.78
N ASP A 150 -4.54 21.99 10.95
CA ASP A 150 -5.94 21.57 10.82
C ASP A 150 -6.06 20.17 10.24
N ARG A 151 -5.29 19.84 9.20
CA ARG A 151 -5.28 18.48 8.63
C ARG A 151 -4.63 17.47 9.55
N SER A 152 -3.62 17.87 10.32
CA SER A 152 -3.02 17.01 11.35
C SER A 152 -4.02 16.69 12.45
N LEU A 153 -4.87 17.64 12.84
CA LEU A 153 -5.95 17.43 13.81
C LEU A 153 -7.07 16.57 13.24
N LEU A 154 -7.41 16.71 11.95
CA LEU A 154 -8.39 15.85 11.28
C LEU A 154 -7.93 14.38 11.23
N LYS A 155 -6.62 14.15 11.13
CA LYS A 155 -6.03 12.82 11.15
C LYS A 155 -6.00 12.19 12.55
N ALA A 156 -5.80 13.01 13.59
CA ALA A 156 -5.52 12.58 14.97
C ALA A 156 -6.72 11.94 15.70
#